data_AF-A0A257ZUZ1-F1
#
_entry.id   AF-A0A257ZUZ1-F1
#
_cell.length_a   1.000
_cell.length_b   1.000
_cell.length_c   1.000
_cell.angle_alpha   90.00
_cell.angle_beta   90.00
_cell.angle_gamma   90.00
#
_symmetry.space_group_name_H-M   'P 1'
#
loop_
_entity.id
_entity.type
_entity.pdbx_description
1 polymer ?
#
loop_
_entity_poly.entity_id
_entity_poly.type
_entity_poly.pdbx_seq_one_letter_code
_entity_poly.pdbx_strand_id
1 'polypeptide(L)'
;MKLAADDVARSLRASWQLMARGADALDELELTRNGFWRSFVALLPLTLPAAIALLAALRLHAGLPNSAGLFTSPGLALAVLGATVSSILAVPALLFALAPQLVHRPRFTTFVIAWNWAGIISVALVAVPATVFAIGWSTPGLALIQTLAFEFE
;
A
#
# COMPACT_ATOMS: atom_id res chain seq x y z
N MET A 1 -10.25 -18.09 1.19
CA MET A 1 -8.84 -18.17 1.65
C MET A 1 -8.73 -17.44 2.97
N LYS A 2 -8.20 -18.08 4.02
CA LYS A 2 -7.98 -17.42 5.32
C LYS A 2 -6.59 -16.76 5.29
N LEU A 3 -6.49 -15.48 5.62
CA LEU A 3 -5.20 -14.81 5.85
C LEU A 3 -4.66 -15.28 7.20
N ALA A 4 -3.73 -16.25 7.19
CA ALA A 4 -3.00 -16.61 8.40
C ALA A 4 -1.97 -15.53 8.73
N ALA A 5 -1.86 -15.15 10.00
CA ALA A 5 -0.94 -14.10 10.44
C ALA A 5 0.53 -14.44 10.08
N ASP A 6 0.92 -15.71 10.23
CA ASP A 6 2.27 -16.17 9.91
C ASP A 6 2.59 -16.02 8.42
N ASP A 7 1.60 -16.23 7.55
CA ASP A 7 1.76 -16.06 6.10
C ASP A 7 1.93 -14.61 5.71
N VAL A 8 1.17 -13.72 6.35
CA VAL A 8 1.27 -12.27 6.15
C VAL A 8 2.63 -11.78 6.64
N ALA A 9 3.02 -12.15 7.85
CA ALA A 9 4.31 -11.74 8.44
C ALA A 9 5.50 -12.22 7.60
N ARG A 10 5.45 -13.47 7.12
CA ARG A 10 6.48 -14.00 6.20
C ARG A 10 6.53 -13.22 4.89
N SER A 11 5.38 -12.96 4.28
CA SER A 11 5.32 -12.25 3.00
C SER A 11 5.80 -10.80 3.12
N LEU A 12 5.41 -10.09 4.19
CA LEU A 12 5.89 -8.74 4.48
C LEU A 12 7.40 -8.73 4.75
N ARG A 13 7.92 -9.70 5.51
CA ARG A 13 9.37 -9.81 5.75
C ARG A 13 10.14 -10.05 4.46
N ALA A 14 9.69 -10.99 3.64
CA ALA A 14 10.31 -11.30 2.35
C ALA A 14 10.30 -10.07 1.42
N SER A 15 9.18 -9.33 1.37
CA SER A 15 9.11 -8.10 0.57
C SER A 15 9.96 -6.97 1.11
N TRP A 16 10.07 -6.81 2.42
CA TRP A 16 11.03 -5.88 3.02
C TRP A 16 12.47 -6.23 2.62
N GLN A 17 12.83 -7.52 2.67
CA GLN A 17 14.13 -7.99 2.21
C GLN A 17 14.34 -7.79 0.71
N LEU A 18 13.29 -7.96 -0.11
CA LEU A 18 13.34 -7.67 -1.55
C LEU A 18 13.63 -6.20 -1.82
N MET A 19 13.01 -5.28 -1.07
CA MET A 19 13.28 -3.85 -1.17
C MET A 19 14.70 -3.50 -0.72
N ALA A 20 15.21 -4.14 0.35
CA ALA A 20 16.51 -3.83 0.93
C ALA A 20 17.71 -4.52 0.25
N ARG A 21 17.53 -5.73 -0.28
CA ARG A 21 18.60 -6.61 -0.79
C ARG A 21 18.42 -6.97 -2.27
N GLY A 22 17.34 -6.55 -2.90
CA GLY A 22 17.05 -6.86 -4.30
C GLY A 22 16.62 -8.32 -4.51
N ALA A 23 16.82 -8.81 -5.74
CA ALA A 23 16.22 -10.04 -6.25
C ALA A 23 16.55 -11.33 -5.46
N ASP A 24 17.62 -11.33 -4.66
CA ASP A 24 18.04 -12.49 -3.87
C ASP A 24 17.00 -12.91 -2.82
N ALA A 25 16.12 -12.00 -2.39
CA ALA A 25 15.04 -12.29 -1.44
C ALA A 25 13.74 -12.77 -2.10
N LEU A 26 13.70 -12.88 -3.44
CA LEU A 26 12.49 -13.26 -4.18
C LEU A 26 12.03 -14.69 -3.85
N ASP A 27 12.98 -15.58 -3.57
CA ASP A 27 12.71 -17.00 -3.26
C ASP A 27 12.02 -17.19 -1.89
N GLU A 28 12.03 -16.18 -1.02
CA GLU A 28 11.34 -16.19 0.26
C GLU A 28 9.82 -15.93 0.12
N LEU A 29 9.38 -15.40 -1.02
CA LEU A 29 7.97 -15.18 -1.30
C LEU A 29 7.31 -16.48 -1.78
N GLU A 30 6.04 -16.65 -1.44
CA GLU A 30 5.26 -17.78 -1.97
C GLU A 30 4.83 -17.50 -3.42
N LEU A 31 5.64 -17.95 -4.38
CA LEU A 31 5.43 -17.74 -5.82
C LEU A 31 4.45 -18.77 -6.44
N THR A 32 3.32 -19.00 -5.78
CA THR A 32 2.29 -19.96 -6.21
C THR A 32 1.00 -19.24 -6.65
N ARG A 33 0.08 -19.98 -7.26
CA ARG A 33 -1.29 -19.48 -7.53
C ARG A 33 -2.00 -19.06 -6.24
N ASN A 34 -1.76 -19.75 -5.13
CA ASN A 34 -2.31 -19.37 -3.83
C ASN A 34 -1.65 -18.09 -3.30
N GLY A 35 -0.33 -17.96 -3.42
CA GLY A 35 0.40 -16.73 -3.08
C GLY A 35 -0.11 -15.51 -3.86
N PHE A 36 -0.42 -15.68 -5.15
CA PHE A 36 -1.06 -14.66 -5.99
C PHE A 36 -2.36 -14.15 -5.36
N TRP A 37 -3.34 -15.03 -5.15
CA TRP A 37 -4.62 -14.63 -4.56
C TRP A 37 -4.46 -14.09 -3.14
N ARG A 38 -3.50 -14.60 -2.36
CA ARG A 38 -3.22 -14.09 -1.02
C ARG A 38 -2.77 -12.64 -1.07
N SER A 39 -1.90 -12.28 -2.03
CA SER A 39 -1.45 -10.89 -2.18
C SER A 39 -2.62 -9.94 -2.44
N PHE A 40 -3.62 -10.33 -3.25
CA PHE A 40 -4.81 -9.50 -3.50
C PHE A 40 -5.74 -9.40 -2.28
N VAL A 41 -6.02 -10.53 -1.62
CA VAL A 41 -6.87 -10.56 -0.43
C VAL A 41 -6.23 -9.78 0.73
N ALA A 42 -4.90 -9.74 0.79
CA ALA A 42 -4.14 -8.99 1.78
C ALA A 42 -4.17 -7.46 1.55
N LEU A 43 -4.32 -6.99 0.31
CA LEU A 43 -4.30 -5.55 -0.01
C LEU A 43 -5.30 -4.76 0.84
N LEU A 44 -6.59 -5.05 0.68
CA LEU A 44 -7.65 -4.27 1.33
C LEU A 44 -7.50 -4.17 2.87
N PRO A 45 -7.37 -5.27 3.63
CA PRO A 45 -7.25 -5.18 5.09
C PRO A 45 -5.93 -4.56 5.56
N LEU A 46 -4.82 -4.76 4.84
CA LEU A 46 -3.52 -4.25 5.26
C LEU A 46 -3.29 -2.78 4.88
N THR A 47 -3.91 -2.29 3.79
CA THR A 47 -3.83 -0.86 3.44
C THR A 47 -4.89 -0.02 4.16
N LEU A 48 -5.88 -0.63 4.81
CA LEU A 48 -6.96 0.11 5.46
C LEU A 48 -6.48 1.07 6.56
N PRO A 49 -5.57 0.69 7.49
CA PRO A 49 -5.05 1.63 8.50
C PRO A 49 -4.33 2.82 7.85
N ALA A 50 -3.59 2.59 6.78
CA ALA A 50 -2.92 3.64 6.02
C ALA A 50 -3.95 4.58 5.34
N ALA A 51 -5.00 4.04 4.73
CA ALA A 51 -6.08 4.83 4.15
C ALA A 51 -6.80 5.69 5.21
N ILE A 52 -6.95 5.20 6.44
CA ILE A 52 -7.52 5.97 7.56
C ILE A 52 -6.60 7.13 7.94
N ALA A 53 -5.29 6.90 8.08
CA ALA A 53 -4.32 7.95 8.38
C ALA A 53 -4.28 9.03 7.28
N LEU A 54 -4.27 8.60 6.02
CA LEU A 54 -4.31 9.49 4.86
C LEU A 54 -5.62 10.30 4.81
N LEU A 55 -6.76 9.67 5.09
CA LEU A 55 -8.05 10.37 5.18
C LEU A 55 -8.03 11.44 6.27
N ALA A 56 -7.53 11.11 7.46
CA ALA A 56 -7.43 12.04 8.57
C ALA A 56 -6.53 13.25 8.25
N ALA A 57 -5.41 13.01 7.57
CA ALA A 57 -4.50 14.05 7.11
C ALA A 57 -5.15 14.96 6.04
N LEU A 58 -5.75 14.35 5.00
CA LEU A 58 -6.38 15.08 3.90
C LEU A 58 -7.58 15.91 4.36
N ARG A 59 -8.34 15.43 5.35
CA ARG A 59 -9.40 16.21 5.98
C ARG A 59 -8.88 17.49 6.60
N LEU A 60 -7.83 17.41 7.42
CA LEU A 60 -7.23 18.59 8.05
C LEU A 60 -6.67 19.56 7.00
N HIS A 61 -6.04 19.04 5.94
CA HIS A 61 -5.56 19.86 4.83
C HIS A 61 -6.72 20.59 4.11
N ALA A 62 -7.88 19.95 3.98
CA ALA A 62 -9.09 20.55 3.42
C ALA A 62 -9.89 21.44 4.40
N GLY A 63 -9.35 21.72 5.60
CA GLY A 63 -10.03 22.51 6.63
C GLY A 63 -11.20 21.79 7.32
N LEU A 64 -11.31 20.46 7.15
CA LEU A 64 -12.34 19.63 7.75
C LEU A 64 -11.82 19.05 9.08
N PRO A 65 -12.44 19.38 10.23
CA PRO A 65 -11.98 18.85 11.51
C PRO A 65 -12.27 17.34 11.62
N ASN A 66 -11.32 16.60 12.21
CA ASN A 66 -11.50 15.16 12.48
C ASN A 66 -12.44 14.90 13.67
N SER A 67 -12.65 15.88 14.55
CA SER A 67 -13.59 15.79 15.68
C SER A 67 -15.05 15.66 15.23
N ALA A 68 -15.38 16.12 14.02
CA ALA A 68 -16.70 15.92 13.43
C ALA A 68 -16.95 14.46 12.96
N GLY A 69 -15.90 13.62 12.96
CA GLY A 69 -15.92 12.24 12.47
C GLY A 69 -15.31 12.10 11.09
N LEU A 70 -14.46 11.08 10.92
CA LEU A 70 -13.67 10.85 9.70
C LEU A 70 -14.52 10.61 8.44
N PHE A 71 -15.65 9.92 8.61
CA PHE A 71 -16.50 9.47 7.50
C PHE A 71 -17.67 10.41 7.19
N THR A 72 -17.67 11.63 7.73
CA THR A 72 -18.68 12.66 7.40
C THR A 72 -18.62 13.12 5.94
N SER A 73 -17.52 12.84 5.25
CA SER A 73 -17.34 13.12 3.83
C SER A 73 -17.14 11.79 3.07
N PRO A 74 -18.21 11.04 2.77
CA PRO A 74 -18.10 9.71 2.19
C PRO A 74 -17.41 9.71 0.83
N GLY A 75 -17.60 10.77 0.03
CA GLY A 75 -16.88 10.94 -1.24
C GLY A 75 -15.37 11.02 -1.07
N LEU A 76 -14.88 11.75 -0.05
CA LEU A 76 -13.45 11.82 0.27
C LEU A 76 -12.93 10.47 0.78
N ALA A 77 -13.68 9.80 1.66
CA ALA A 77 -13.30 8.49 2.17
C ALA A 77 -13.17 7.45 1.04
N LEU A 78 -14.13 7.41 0.11
CA LEU A 78 -14.08 6.55 -1.06
C LEU A 78 -12.94 6.92 -2.01
N ALA A 79 -12.68 8.21 -2.21
CA ALA A 79 -11.56 8.67 -3.03
C ALA A 79 -10.20 8.25 -2.45
N VAL A 80 -10.00 8.39 -1.13
CA VAL A 80 -8.75 7.98 -0.47
C VAL A 80 -8.57 6.47 -0.52
N LEU A 81 -9.63 5.70 -0.24
CA LEU A 81 -9.57 4.24 -0.34
C LEU A 81 -9.26 3.78 -1.77
N GLY A 82 -9.96 4.37 -2.75
CA GLY A 82 -9.75 4.10 -4.17
C GLY A 82 -8.32 4.44 -4.60
N ALA A 83 -7.84 5.64 -4.29
CA ALA A 83 -6.47 6.06 -4.60
C ALA A 83 -5.42 5.15 -3.96
N THR A 84 -5.62 4.74 -2.70
CA THR A 84 -4.69 3.84 -1.98
C THR A 84 -4.60 2.49 -2.69
N VAL A 85 -5.74 1.85 -3.00
CA VAL A 85 -5.75 0.56 -3.70
C VAL A 85 -5.25 0.69 -5.14
N SER A 86 -5.67 1.74 -5.85
CA SER A 86 -5.25 2.01 -7.22
C SER A 86 -3.74 2.27 -7.33
N SER A 87 -3.11 2.89 -6.33
CA SER A 87 -1.65 3.11 -6.34
C SER A 87 -0.86 1.80 -6.48
N ILE A 88 -1.37 0.71 -5.91
CA ILE A 88 -0.74 -0.61 -5.97
C ILE A 88 -1.17 -1.33 -7.26
N LEU A 89 -2.45 -1.28 -7.62
CA LEU A 89 -2.96 -2.05 -8.77
C LEU A 89 -2.67 -1.42 -10.13
N ALA A 90 -2.38 -0.12 -10.18
CA ALA A 90 -2.20 0.62 -11.43
C ALA A 90 -1.07 0.05 -12.29
N VAL A 91 0.08 -0.29 -11.69
CA VAL A 91 1.23 -0.80 -12.45
C VAL A 91 0.98 -2.19 -13.03
N PRO A 92 0.55 -3.21 -12.25
CA PRO A 92 0.11 -4.49 -12.81
C PRO A 92 -0.96 -4.35 -13.90
N ALA A 93 -1.96 -3.48 -13.70
CA ALA A 93 -3.03 -3.25 -14.66
C ALA A 93 -2.51 -2.61 -15.95
N LEU A 94 -1.60 -1.65 -15.85
CA LEU A 94 -0.96 -1.02 -17.00
C LEU A 94 -0.11 -2.01 -17.80
N LEU A 95 0.69 -2.84 -17.13
CA LEU A 95 1.48 -3.88 -17.79
C LEU A 95 0.57 -4.90 -18.49
N PHE A 96 -0.55 -5.28 -17.87
CA PHE A 96 -1.56 -6.11 -18.50
C PHE A 96 -2.16 -5.46 -19.75
N ALA A 97 -2.52 -4.19 -19.67
CA ALA A 97 -3.12 -3.45 -20.79
C ALA A 97 -2.14 -3.29 -21.97
N LEU A 98 -0.85 -3.05 -21.69
CA LEU A 98 0.18 -2.88 -22.71
C LEU A 98 0.64 -4.21 -23.33
N ALA A 99 0.69 -5.27 -22.53
CA ALA A 99 1.23 -6.56 -22.96
C ALA A 99 0.45 -7.73 -22.33
N PRO A 100 -0.79 -7.99 -22.77
CA PRO A 100 -1.67 -9.01 -22.17
C PRO A 100 -1.08 -10.42 -22.24
N GLN A 101 -0.20 -10.70 -23.21
CA GLN A 101 0.54 -11.96 -23.26
C GLN A 101 1.41 -12.25 -22.02
N LEU A 102 1.77 -11.24 -21.23
CA LEU A 102 2.56 -11.41 -20.00
C LEU A 102 1.83 -12.23 -18.93
N VAL A 103 0.49 -12.21 -18.90
CA VAL A 103 -0.31 -12.92 -17.87
C VAL A 103 -0.08 -14.44 -17.89
N HIS A 104 0.29 -14.97 -19.04
CA HIS A 104 0.58 -16.40 -19.21
C HIS A 104 2.01 -16.77 -18.81
N ARG A 105 2.86 -15.78 -18.51
CA ARG A 105 4.25 -15.99 -18.11
C ARG A 105 4.34 -16.10 -16.59
N PRO A 106 5.01 -17.14 -16.04
CA PRO A 106 5.21 -17.27 -14.59
C PRO A 106 5.85 -16.03 -13.96
N ARG A 107 6.75 -15.36 -14.70
CA ARG A 107 7.41 -14.12 -14.26
C ARG A 107 6.44 -12.98 -13.97
N PHE A 108 5.31 -12.89 -14.68
CA PHE A 108 4.32 -11.86 -14.42
C PHE A 108 3.62 -12.11 -13.08
N THR A 109 3.25 -13.36 -12.80
CA THR A 109 2.68 -13.76 -11.50
C THR A 109 3.64 -13.43 -10.36
N THR A 110 4.93 -13.78 -10.51
CA THR A 110 5.98 -13.44 -9.54
C THR A 110 6.10 -11.93 -9.34
N PHE A 111 6.11 -11.16 -10.42
CA PHE A 111 6.14 -9.70 -10.36
C PHE A 111 4.93 -9.14 -9.59
N VAL A 112 3.71 -9.57 -9.92
CA VAL A 112 2.49 -9.05 -9.25
C VAL A 112 2.48 -9.39 -7.76
N ILE A 113 2.91 -10.58 -7.37
CA ILE A 113 3.02 -10.96 -5.96
C ILE A 113 3.99 -10.02 -5.24
N ALA A 114 5.20 -9.87 -5.76
CA ALA A 114 6.22 -9.01 -5.18
C ALA A 114 5.76 -7.54 -5.11
N TRP A 115 5.18 -7.04 -6.20
CA TRP A 115 4.67 -5.67 -6.30
C TRP A 115 3.56 -5.38 -5.30
N ASN A 116 2.59 -6.27 -5.14
CA ASN A 116 1.48 -6.08 -4.20
C ASN A 116 1.98 -5.99 -2.76
N TRP A 117 2.88 -6.90 -2.36
CA TRP A 117 3.42 -6.88 -0.99
C TRP A 117 4.35 -5.69 -0.73
N ALA A 118 5.19 -5.32 -1.69
CA ALA A 118 6.00 -4.10 -1.60
C ALA A 118 5.11 -2.85 -1.51
N GLY A 119 4.06 -2.77 -2.34
CA GLY A 119 3.10 -1.68 -2.31
C GLY A 119 2.38 -1.53 -0.97
N ILE A 120 2.05 -2.63 -0.29
CA ILE A 120 1.49 -2.60 1.08
C ILE A 120 2.48 -1.96 2.06
N ILE A 121 3.76 -2.31 1.97
CA ILE A 121 4.82 -1.72 2.80
C ILE A 121 4.97 -0.23 2.49
N SER A 122 5.08 0.15 1.21
CA SER A 122 5.22 1.54 0.79
C SER A 122 4.06 2.41 1.27
N VAL A 123 2.82 1.93 1.11
CA VAL A 123 1.62 2.64 1.61
C VAL A 123 1.65 2.78 3.14
N ALA A 124 2.12 1.75 3.86
CA ALA A 124 2.27 1.83 5.31
C ALA A 124 3.34 2.85 5.73
N LEU A 125 4.45 2.96 5.00
CA LEU A 125 5.50 3.97 5.25
C LEU A 125 4.97 5.38 5.01
N VAL A 126 4.27 5.63 3.91
CA VAL A 126 3.65 6.94 3.60
C VAL A 126 2.57 7.31 4.63
N ALA A 127 1.91 6.34 5.26
CA ALA A 127 0.96 6.61 6.33
C ALA A 127 1.58 7.14 7.62
N VAL A 128 2.90 6.95 7.83
CA VAL A 128 3.60 7.47 9.02
C VAL A 128 3.54 9.00 9.09
N PRO A 129 4.04 9.78 8.10
CA PRO A 129 3.93 11.23 8.14
C PRO A 129 2.48 11.72 8.14
N ALA A 130 1.58 11.04 7.43
CA ALA A 130 0.15 11.35 7.47
C ALA A 130 -0.42 11.22 8.89
N THR A 131 -0.03 10.18 9.63
CA THR A 131 -0.43 9.98 11.03
C THR A 131 0.13 11.08 11.92
N VAL A 132 1.43 11.38 11.82
CA VAL A 132 2.09 12.43 12.62
C VAL A 132 1.40 13.79 12.40
N PHE A 133 1.06 14.11 11.15
CA PHE A 133 0.28 15.30 10.84
C PHE A 133 -1.14 15.24 11.42
N ALA A 134 -1.84 14.11 11.24
CA ALA A 134 -3.23 13.96 11.68
C ALA A 134 -3.43 14.09 13.19
N ILE A 135 -2.43 13.72 13.99
CA ILE A 135 -2.44 13.86 15.46
C ILE A 135 -1.90 15.21 15.95
N GLY A 136 -1.52 16.12 15.03
CA GLY A 136 -1.04 17.46 15.35
C GLY A 136 0.42 17.53 15.80
N TRP A 137 1.22 16.48 15.58
CA TRP A 137 2.65 16.45 15.90
C TRP A 137 3.54 17.03 14.80
N SER A 138 2.95 17.44 13.66
CA SER A 138 3.65 18.07 12.54
C SER A 138 2.82 19.21 11.97
N THR A 139 3.49 20.28 11.51
CA THR A 139 2.85 21.35 10.74
C THR A 139 2.67 20.90 9.29
N PRO A 140 1.78 21.54 8.50
CA PRO A 140 1.59 21.16 7.09
C PRO A 140 2.90 21.16 6.27
N GLY A 141 3.79 22.12 6.52
CA GLY A 141 5.08 22.20 5.82
C GLY A 141 6.04 21.07 6.20
N LEU A 142 6.10 20.70 7.48
CA LEU A 142 6.92 19.58 7.94
C LEU A 142 6.38 18.23 7.44
N ALA A 143 5.06 18.08 7.40
CA ALA A 143 4.42 16.87 6.88
C ALA A 143 4.79 16.62 5.41
N LEU A 144 4.80 17.68 4.57
CA LEU A 144 5.23 17.56 3.18
C LEU A 144 6.70 17.11 3.05
N ILE A 145 7.60 17.70 3.84
CA ILE A 145 9.02 17.31 3.83
C ILE A 145 9.17 15.84 4.26
N GLN A 146 8.43 15.41 5.27
CA GLN A 146 8.46 14.02 5.74
C GLN A 146 7.93 13.07 4.65
N THR A 147 6.80 13.38 4.01
CA THR A 147 6.26 12.54 2.93
C THR A 147 7.26 12.38 1.79
N LEU A 148 7.93 13.46 1.37
CA LEU A 148 8.97 13.37 0.33
C LEU A 148 10.13 12.48 0.76
N ALA A 149 10.57 12.55 2.03
CA ALA A 149 11.61 11.65 2.52
C ALA A 149 11.22 10.17 2.45
N PHE A 150 9.94 9.83 2.63
CA PHE A 150 9.43 8.46 2.54
C PHE A 150 9.09 8.00 1.12
N GLU A 151 8.93 8.91 0.15
CA GLU A 151 8.69 8.56 -1.26
C GLU A 151 9.97 8.41 -2.09
N PHE A 152 11.12 8.93 -1.62
CA PHE A 152 12.40 8.91 -2.34
C PHE A 152 13.48 7.97 -1.75
N GLU A 153 13.15 7.14 -0.75
CA GLU A 153 13.97 5.99 -0.32
C GLU A 153 13.57 4.70 -1.05
#